data_AF-A0A2S6TWR8-F1
#
_entry.id   AF-A0A2S6TWR8-F1
#
_cell.length_a   1.000
_cell.length_b   1.000
_cell.length_c   1.000
_cell.angle_alpha   90.00
_cell.angle_beta   90.00
_cell.angle_gamma   90.00
#
_symmetry.space_group_name_H-M   'P 1'
#
loop_
_entity.id
_entity.type
_entity.pdbx_description
1 polymer ?
#
loop_
_entity_poly.entity_id
_entity_poly.type
_entity_poly.pdbx_seq_one_letter_code
_entity_poly.pdbx_strand_id
1 'polypeptide(L)'
;MNTQSSIINQQNKSHQENIFLIEQTGKKWKFLKILAILLVSVGITIFLWQLWEVVYKPIIENGWINNKTPLSTISLLIVKPFSILSIVLISTGFIVGVYAKLMAWWRHG
;
A
#
# COMPACT_ATOMS: atom_id res chain seq x y z
N MET A 1 31.95 44.89 -18.68
CA MET A 1 31.08 43.98 -19.47
C MET A 1 30.95 42.57 -18.87
N ASN A 2 31.14 42.36 -17.56
CA ASN A 2 31.20 41.01 -16.96
C ASN A 2 30.04 40.68 -15.99
N THR A 3 29.08 41.59 -15.83
CA THR A 3 27.97 41.47 -14.87
C THR A 3 26.72 40.84 -15.48
N GLN A 4 26.50 40.94 -16.79
CA GLN A 4 25.35 40.26 -17.42
C GLN A 4 25.56 38.75 -17.54
N SER A 5 26.79 38.28 -17.76
CA SER A 5 27.10 36.85 -17.85
C SER A 5 26.93 36.12 -16.50
N SER A 6 27.23 36.78 -15.38
CA SER A 6 27.05 36.19 -14.05
C SER A 6 25.57 36.04 -13.66
N ILE A 7 24.72 37.00 -14.04
CA ILE A 7 23.27 36.96 -13.77
C ILE A 7 22.60 35.82 -14.54
N ILE A 8 22.96 35.62 -15.81
CA ILE A 8 22.41 34.54 -16.65
C ILE A 8 22.81 33.16 -16.11
N ASN A 9 24.05 33.00 -15.64
CA ASN A 9 24.51 31.75 -15.04
C ASN A 9 23.82 31.44 -13.70
N GLN A 10 23.54 32.45 -12.87
CA GLN A 10 22.75 32.25 -11.64
C GLN A 10 21.31 31.84 -11.93
N GLN A 11 20.66 32.43 -12.94
CA GLN A 11 19.30 32.04 -13.32
C GLN A 11 19.23 30.63 -13.90
N ASN A 12 20.19 30.23 -14.74
CA ASN A 12 20.23 28.86 -15.25
C ASN A 12 20.43 27.83 -14.12
N LYS A 13 21.27 28.15 -13.14
CA LYS A 13 21.54 27.24 -12.02
C LYS A 13 20.30 27.06 -11.13
N SER A 14 19.59 28.14 -10.81
CA SER A 14 18.36 28.06 -10.01
C SER A 14 17.23 27.35 -10.75
N HIS A 15 17.16 27.49 -12.08
CA HIS A 15 16.16 26.77 -12.89
C HIS A 15 16.42 25.27 -12.92
N GLN A 16 17.69 24.84 -13.07
CA GLN A 16 18.03 23.42 -13.05
C GLN A 16 17.83 22.74 -11.68
N GLU A 17 18.14 23.44 -10.58
CA GLU A 17 17.85 22.92 -9.23
C GLU A 17 16.35 22.72 -9.01
N ASN A 18 15.51 23.63 -9.50
CA ASN A 18 14.06 23.52 -9.38
C ASN A 18 13.51 22.31 -10.15
N ILE A 19 14.00 22.09 -11.38
CA ILE A 19 13.62 20.92 -12.21
C ILE A 19 14.02 19.61 -11.52
N PHE A 20 15.21 19.57 -10.92
CA PHE A 20 15.71 18.38 -10.23
C PHE A 20 14.89 18.02 -8.98
N LEU A 21 14.47 19.03 -8.20
CA LEU A 21 13.60 18.83 -7.02
C LEU A 21 12.21 18.31 -7.41
N ILE A 22 11.66 18.78 -8.53
CA ILE A 22 10.36 18.33 -9.04
C ILE A 22 10.43 16.87 -9.49
N GLU A 23 11.47 16.48 -10.25
CA GLU A 23 11.68 15.10 -10.70
C GLU A 23 11.86 14.11 -9.55
N GLN A 24 12.68 14.47 -8.54
CA GLN A 24 12.89 13.59 -7.39
C GLN A 24 11.59 13.35 -6.62
N THR A 25 10.74 14.37 -6.52
CA THR A 25 9.51 14.21 -5.74
C THR A 25 8.44 13.46 -6.51
N GLY A 26 8.40 13.54 -7.85
CA GLY A 26 7.55 12.69 -8.69
C GLY A 26 7.84 11.19 -8.55
N LYS A 27 9.13 10.81 -8.43
CA LYS A 27 9.56 9.41 -8.23
C LYS A 27 9.09 8.82 -6.89
N LYS A 28 9.05 9.63 -5.82
CA LYS A 28 8.64 9.19 -4.47
C LYS A 28 7.19 8.69 -4.43
N TRP A 29 6.28 9.36 -5.15
CA TRP A 29 4.86 8.98 -5.19
C TRP A 29 4.61 7.68 -5.95
N LYS A 30 5.39 7.40 -7.00
CA LYS A 30 5.31 6.14 -7.74
C LYS A 30 5.78 4.97 -6.86
N PHE A 31 6.83 5.17 -6.08
CA PHE A 31 7.31 4.18 -5.12
C PHE A 31 6.26 3.89 -4.02
N LEU A 32 5.65 4.92 -3.42
CA LEU A 32 4.59 4.77 -2.43
C LEU A 32 3.40 3.96 -2.95
N LYS A 33 2.99 4.15 -4.21
CA LYS A 33 1.92 3.35 -4.83
C LYS A 33 2.30 1.88 -4.96
N ILE A 34 3.52 1.58 -5.40
CA ILE A 34 4.01 0.20 -5.52
C ILE A 34 4.06 -0.46 -4.14
N LEU A 35 4.56 0.27 -3.13
CA LEU A 35 4.62 -0.21 -1.76
C LEU A 35 3.21 -0.52 -1.21
N ALA A 36 2.23 0.37 -1.44
CA ALA A 36 0.84 0.14 -1.05
C ALA A 36 0.26 -1.14 -1.69
N ILE A 37 0.50 -1.34 -2.99
CA ILE A 37 0.05 -2.56 -3.70
C ILE A 37 0.68 -3.80 -3.09
N LEU A 38 1.99 -3.76 -2.78
CA LEU A 38 2.68 -4.88 -2.14
C LEU A 38 2.11 -5.19 -0.75
N LEU A 39 1.88 -4.18 0.09
CA LEU A 39 1.29 -4.39 1.42
C LEU A 39 -0.10 -5.02 1.34
N VAL A 40 -0.96 -4.49 0.46
CA VAL A 40 -2.31 -5.04 0.25
C VAL A 40 -2.23 -6.47 -0.29
N SER A 41 -1.37 -6.72 -1.28
CA SER A 41 -1.20 -8.06 -1.86
C SER A 41 -0.75 -9.07 -0.81
N VAL A 42 0.25 -8.73 0.02
CA VAL A 42 0.74 -9.61 1.09
C VAL A 42 -0.36 -9.85 2.13
N GLY A 43 -1.07 -8.80 2.54
CA GLY A 43 -2.17 -8.91 3.48
C GLY A 43 -3.29 -9.82 2.95
N ILE A 44 -3.69 -9.67 1.69
CA ILE A 44 -4.70 -10.52 1.04
C ILE A 44 -4.24 -11.98 1.00
N THR A 45 -2.99 -12.25 0.60
CA THR A 45 -2.47 -13.62 0.54
C THR A 45 -2.50 -14.29 1.92
N ILE A 46 -2.07 -13.60 2.97
CA ILE A 46 -2.10 -14.12 4.35
C ILE A 46 -3.56 -14.38 4.78
N PHE A 47 -4.48 -13.47 4.46
CA PHE A 47 -5.88 -13.61 4.79
C PHE A 47 -6.53 -14.79 4.07
N LEU A 48 -6.27 -14.98 2.77
CA LEU A 48 -6.77 -16.12 2.00
C LEU A 48 -6.19 -17.44 2.50
N TRP A 49 -4.91 -17.46 2.88
CA TRP A 49 -4.28 -18.63 3.48
C TRP A 49 -4.94 -19.02 4.81
N GLN A 50 -5.21 -18.02 5.66
CA GLN A 50 -5.97 -18.19 6.91
C GLN A 50 -7.37 -18.74 6.65
N LEU A 51 -8.07 -18.19 5.66
CA LEU A 51 -9.41 -18.62 5.28
C LEU A 51 -9.40 -20.08 4.80
N TRP A 52 -8.39 -20.45 4.02
CA TRP A 52 -8.18 -21.84 3.60
C TRP A 52 -7.99 -22.78 4.79
N GLU A 53 -7.06 -22.48 5.70
CA GLU A 53 -6.76 -23.30 6.88
C GLU A 53 -7.94 -23.44 7.85
N VAL A 54 -8.75 -22.39 8.04
CA VAL A 54 -9.82 -22.37 9.04
C VAL A 54 -11.16 -22.84 8.49
N VAL A 55 -11.45 -22.56 7.22
CA VAL A 55 -12.75 -22.88 6.62
C VAL A 55 -12.64 -24.07 5.69
N TYR A 56 -11.80 -23.98 4.66
CA TYR A 56 -11.82 -24.97 3.57
C TYR A 56 -11.16 -26.30 3.95
N LYS A 57 -9.97 -26.26 4.55
CA LYS A 57 -9.25 -27.46 4.99
C LYS A 57 -10.09 -28.36 5.90
N PRO A 58 -10.73 -27.88 6.98
CA PRO A 58 -11.54 -28.76 7.82
C PRO A 58 -12.79 -29.30 7.12
N ILE A 59 -13.37 -28.57 6.16
CA ILE A 59 -14.50 -29.05 5.35
C ILE A 59 -14.06 -30.22 4.46
N ILE A 60 -12.86 -30.14 3.88
CA ILE A 60 -12.31 -31.19 3.01
C ILE A 60 -11.88 -32.42 3.82
N GLU A 61 -11.19 -32.22 4.93
CA GLU A 61 -10.62 -33.32 5.72
C GLU A 61 -11.65 -34.05 6.59
N ASN A 62 -12.56 -33.29 7.23
CA ASN A 62 -13.47 -33.84 8.24
C ASN A 62 -14.95 -33.81 7.80
N GLY A 63 -15.23 -33.37 6.57
CA GLY A 63 -16.60 -33.11 6.11
C GLY A 63 -17.23 -31.89 6.79
N TRP A 64 -18.47 -31.58 6.42
CA TRP A 64 -19.21 -30.49 7.05
C TRP A 64 -19.63 -30.92 8.47
N ILE A 65 -18.94 -30.38 9.47
CA ILE A 65 -19.28 -30.62 10.88
C ILE A 65 -20.55 -29.81 11.19
N ASN A 66 -21.72 -30.45 11.16
CA ASN A 66 -23.04 -29.84 11.39
C ASN A 66 -23.19 -29.11 12.73
N ASN A 67 -22.25 -29.27 13.66
CA ASN A 67 -22.31 -28.72 15.01
C ASN A 67 -21.62 -27.35 15.13
N LYS A 68 -20.94 -26.86 14.08
CA LYS A 68 -20.31 -25.53 14.06
C LYS A 68 -21.11 -24.60 13.16
N THR A 69 -21.67 -23.56 13.75
CA THR A 69 -22.34 -22.50 12.97
C THR A 69 -21.29 -21.69 12.21
N PRO A 70 -21.57 -21.24 10.97
CA PRO A 70 -20.61 -20.48 10.17
C PRO A 70 -20.12 -19.21 10.88
N LEU A 71 -20.97 -18.62 11.73
CA LEU A 71 -20.61 -17.47 12.57
C LEU A 71 -19.48 -17.77 13.56
N SER A 72 -19.50 -18.96 14.18
CA SER A 72 -18.46 -19.40 15.13
C SER A 72 -17.10 -19.65 14.47
N THR A 73 -17.11 -20.07 13.21
CA THR A 73 -15.89 -20.31 12.43
C THR A 73 -15.26 -18.98 11.99
N ILE A 74 -16.09 -18.00 11.62
CA ILE A 74 -15.64 -16.65 11.22
C ILE A 74 -15.07 -15.89 12.42
N SER A 75 -15.69 -15.98 13.60
CA SER A 75 -15.13 -15.35 14.79
C SER A 75 -13.74 -15.91 15.10
N LEU A 76 -13.57 -17.24 14.98
CA LEU A 76 -12.29 -17.92 15.16
C LEU A 76 -11.22 -17.45 14.16
N LEU A 77 -11.62 -17.13 12.93
CA LEU A 77 -10.74 -16.54 11.91
C LEU A 77 -10.21 -15.18 12.38
N ILE A 78 -11.07 -14.33 12.94
CA ILE A 78 -10.73 -12.95 13.33
C ILE A 78 -9.79 -12.90 14.54
N VAL A 79 -9.93 -13.81 15.51
CA VAL A 79 -9.09 -13.80 16.73
C VAL A 79 -7.66 -14.28 16.49
N LYS A 80 -7.36 -14.90 15.35
CA LYS A 80 -6.02 -15.41 15.07
C LYS A 80 -5.03 -14.25 14.83
N PRO A 81 -3.81 -14.33 15.38
CA PRO A 81 -2.83 -13.25 15.27
C PRO A 81 -2.48 -12.89 13.82
N PHE A 82 -2.38 -13.87 12.91
CA PHE A 82 -2.11 -13.57 11.50
C PHE A 82 -3.31 -12.97 10.75
N SER A 83 -4.55 -13.17 11.21
CA SER A 83 -5.71 -12.46 10.65
C SER A 83 -5.73 -11.01 11.07
N ILE A 84 -5.39 -10.72 12.32
CA ILE A 84 -5.25 -9.33 12.78
C ILE A 84 -4.13 -8.66 11.97
N LEU A 85 -2.99 -9.33 11.81
CA LEU A 85 -1.86 -8.83 11.02
C LEU A 85 -2.26 -8.57 9.56
N SER A 86 -3.00 -9.48 8.93
CA SER A 86 -3.42 -9.32 7.53
C SER A 86 -4.40 -8.16 7.36
N ILE A 87 -5.35 -7.99 8.28
CA ILE A 87 -6.28 -6.85 8.29
C ILE A 87 -5.51 -5.54 8.47
N VAL A 88 -4.53 -5.49 9.38
CA VAL A 88 -3.69 -4.30 9.59
C VAL A 88 -2.87 -3.98 8.34
N LEU A 89 -2.27 -4.97 7.68
CA LEU A 89 -1.54 -4.80 6.43
C LEU A 89 -2.43 -4.27 5.30
N ILE A 90 -3.61 -4.85 5.11
CA ILE A 90 -4.57 -4.42 4.09
C ILE A 90 -5.03 -2.98 4.37
N SER A 91 -5.40 -2.68 5.61
CA SER A 91 -5.84 -1.34 6.04
C SER A 91 -4.75 -0.30 5.83
N THR A 92 -3.53 -0.59 6.28
CA THR A 92 -2.37 0.31 6.12
C THR A 92 -2.06 0.52 4.63
N GLY A 93 -2.02 -0.54 3.84
CA GLY A 93 -1.79 -0.46 2.40
C GLY A 93 -2.87 0.37 1.69
N PHE A 94 -4.13 0.24 2.10
CA PHE A 94 -5.24 1.03 1.56
C PHE A 94 -5.09 2.52 1.90
N ILE A 95 -4.79 2.85 3.16
CA ILE A 95 -4.56 4.23 3.61
C ILE A 95 -3.41 4.86 2.83
N VAL A 96 -2.28 4.16 2.71
CA VAL A 96 -1.10 4.64 1.96
C VAL A 96 -1.44 4.82 0.47
N GLY A 97 -2.21 3.90 -0.12
CA GLY A 97 -2.65 3.98 -1.51
C GLY A 97 -3.55 5.19 -1.78
N VAL A 98 -4.54 5.43 -0.92
CA VAL A 98 -5.44 6.60 -1.00
C VAL A 98 -4.63 7.88 -0.84
N TYR A 99 -3.74 7.94 0.15
CA TYR A 99 -2.86 9.08 0.39
C TYR A 99 -1.98 9.39 -0.82
N ALA A 100 -1.34 8.37 -1.41
CA ALA A 100 -0.50 8.53 -2.60
C ALA A 100 -1.31 9.00 -3.84
N LYS A 101 -2.59 8.61 -3.94
CA LYS A 101 -3.49 9.08 -5.00
C LYS A 101 -3.87 10.54 -4.81
N LEU A 102 -4.24 10.95 -3.59
CA LEU A 102 -4.58 12.33 -3.26
C LEU A 102 -3.41 13.28 -3.52
N MET A 103 -2.20 12.89 -3.11
CA MET A 103 -1.00 13.70 -3.32
C MET A 103 -0.58 13.80 -4.78
N ALA A 104 -0.83 12.76 -5.58
CA ALA A 104 -0.64 12.83 -7.03
C ALA A 104 -1.66 13.80 -7.67
N TRP A 105 -2.92 13.77 -7.23
CA TRP A 105 -3.96 14.68 -7.72
C TRP A 105 -3.64 16.14 -7.37
N TRP A 106 -3.22 16.42 -6.14
CA TRP A 106 -2.88 17.78 -5.66
C TRP A 106 -1.74 18.49 -6.42
N ARG A 107 -0.94 17.77 -7.22
CA ARG A 107 0.10 18.36 -8.08
C ARG A 107 -0.35 18.67 -9.50
N HIS A 108 -1.43 18.04 -9.95
CA HIS A 108 -1.90 18.13 -11.33
C HIS A 108 -3.21 18.93 -11.45
N GLY A 109 -3.82 19.31 -10.32
CA GLY A 109 -4.99 20.19 -10.24
C GLY A 109 -4.63 21.62 -9.90
#